data_AF-A0A699K473-F1
#
_entry.id   AF-A0A699K473-F1
#
_cell.length_a   1.000
_cell.length_b   1.000
_cell.length_c   1.000
_cell.angle_alpha   90.00
_cell.angle_beta   90.00
_cell.angle_gamma   90.00
#
_symmetry.space_group_name_H-M   'P 1'
#
loop_
_entity.id
_entity.type
_entity.pdbx_description
1 polymer ?
#
loop_
_entity_poly.entity_id
_entity_poly.type
_entity_poly.pdbx_seq_one_letter_code
_entity_poly.pdbx_strand_id
1 'polypeptide(L)'
;MLNPNKGIKDDTATTLLNTIEDATKLLEEVMTSIIFIWWCFNPGVALEEFAKNRVGSIILTSGTLSPMDSFAEELRLNFAICLENPHVISDDQLWAGIVRVGPTGHALNSPYKTRGYVEYQRNLGNSIGKNDVCNELNH
;
A
#
# COMPACT_ATOMS: atom_id res chain seq x y z
N MET A 1 52.19 16.68 -44.17
CA MET A 1 51.00 17.44 -44.60
C MET A 1 50.01 17.48 -43.45
N LEU A 2 49.65 18.68 -43.00
CA LEU A 2 48.74 18.93 -41.88
C LEU A 2 47.31 18.57 -42.30
N ASN A 3 46.59 17.78 -41.49
CA ASN A 3 45.18 17.48 -41.71
C ASN A 3 44.32 18.69 -41.29
N PRO A 4 43.57 19.34 -42.21
CA PRO A 4 42.83 20.56 -41.93
C PRO A 4 41.49 20.34 -41.19
N ASN A 5 41.13 19.12 -40.79
CA ASN A 5 39.86 18.82 -40.11
C ASN A 5 40.04 18.35 -38.66
N LYS A 6 40.93 18.98 -37.89
CA LYS A 6 40.84 18.90 -36.42
C LYS A 6 39.84 19.96 -35.99
N GLY A 7 38.55 19.67 -36.23
CA GLY A 7 37.45 20.46 -35.69
C GLY A 7 37.71 20.64 -34.21
N ILE A 8 37.81 21.90 -33.78
CA ILE A 8 37.79 22.26 -32.37
C ILE A 8 36.54 21.58 -31.83
N LYS A 9 36.71 20.49 -31.06
CA LYS A 9 35.59 19.87 -30.40
C LYS A 9 34.98 20.98 -29.56
N ASP A 10 33.71 21.21 -29.77
CA ASP A 10 32.94 22.21 -29.05
C ASP A 10 32.70 21.72 -27.61
N ASP A 11 33.82 21.45 -26.93
CA ASP A 11 33.90 21.02 -25.54
C ASP A 11 33.29 22.11 -24.66
N THR A 12 33.35 23.38 -25.11
CA THR A 12 32.71 24.53 -24.47
C THR A 12 31.19 24.45 -24.55
N ALA A 13 30.58 24.20 -25.71
CA ALA A 13 29.13 24.07 -25.82
C ALA A 13 28.60 22.82 -25.10
N THR A 14 29.35 21.71 -25.15
CA THR A 14 28.99 20.47 -24.45
C THR A 14 29.05 20.66 -22.93
N THR A 15 30.05 21.38 -22.43
CA THR A 15 30.17 21.73 -21.01
C THR A 15 29.05 22.69 -20.59
N LEU A 16 28.71 23.68 -21.44
CA LEU A 16 27.57 24.58 -21.20
C LEU A 16 26.24 23.83 -21.14
N LEU A 17 25.99 22.89 -22.07
CA LEU A 17 24.76 22.08 -22.07
C LEU A 17 24.66 21.21 -20.81
N ASN A 18 25.73 20.53 -20.41
CA ASN A 18 25.75 19.74 -19.18
C ASN A 18 25.54 20.63 -17.93
N THR A 19 26.13 21.83 -17.91
CA THR A 19 25.94 22.78 -16.80
C THR A 19 24.49 23.28 -16.74
N ILE A 20 23.85 23.48 -17.89
CA ILE A 20 22.43 23.87 -17.97
C ILE A 20 21.53 22.71 -17.53
N GLU A 21 21.81 21.48 -17.95
CA GLU A 21 21.09 20.28 -17.48
C GLU A 21 21.24 20.09 -15.97
N ASP A 22 22.45 20.25 -15.43
CA ASP A 22 22.72 20.20 -13.99
C ASP A 22 21.98 21.32 -13.25
N ALA A 23 21.99 22.55 -13.78
CA ALA A 23 21.26 23.66 -13.18
C ALA A 23 19.73 23.47 -13.24
N THR A 24 19.21 22.85 -14.31
CA THR A 24 17.78 22.56 -14.46
C THR A 24 17.36 21.44 -13.51
N LYS A 25 18.21 20.43 -13.31
CA LYS A 25 18.02 19.35 -12.35
C LYS A 25 18.08 19.86 -10.90
N LEU A 26 19.02 20.77 -10.61
CA LEU A 26 19.07 21.47 -9.34
C LEU A 26 17.84 22.35 -9.12
N LEU A 27 17.31 22.99 -10.17
CA LEU A 27 16.06 23.75 -10.07
C LEU A 27 14.85 22.84 -9.81
N GLU A 28 14.77 21.65 -10.41
CA GLU A 28 13.76 20.65 -10.08
C GLU A 28 13.91 20.11 -8.64
N GLU A 29 15.14 19.95 -8.17
CA GLU A 29 15.46 19.50 -6.80
C GLU A 29 15.19 20.59 -5.75
N VAL A 30 15.36 21.87 -6.12
CA VAL A 30 15.15 23.06 -5.27
C VAL A 30 13.71 23.59 -5.37
N MET A 31 12.90 23.14 -6.33
CA MET A 31 11.48 23.46 -6.45
C MET A 31 10.69 22.78 -5.32
N THR A 32 10.85 23.33 -4.13
CA THR A 32 10.27 22.86 -2.89
C THR A 32 8.77 23.13 -2.96
N SER A 33 8.02 22.13 -3.41
CA SER A 33 6.57 22.16 -3.32
C SER A 33 6.20 22.11 -1.83
N ILE A 34 5.69 23.21 -1.30
CA ILE A 34 5.15 23.23 0.06
C ILE A 34 3.77 22.55 0.00
N ILE A 35 3.72 21.30 0.46
CA ILE A 35 2.47 20.56 0.59
C ILE A 35 1.94 20.76 2.01
N PHE A 36 0.76 21.35 2.12
CA PHE A 36 0.00 21.39 3.37
C PHE A 36 -1.06 20.30 3.35
N ILE A 37 -1.05 19.43 4.36
CA ILE A 37 -2.03 18.34 4.46
C ILE A 37 -2.82 18.46 5.76
N TRP A 38 -4.13 18.60 5.63
CA TRP A 38 -5.08 18.59 6.75
C TRP A 38 -5.82 17.25 6.76
N TRP A 39 -5.51 16.40 7.72
CA TRP A 39 -6.14 15.10 7.86
C TRP A 39 -7.30 15.14 8.86
N CYS A 40 -8.41 14.49 8.51
CA CYS A 40 -9.47 14.15 9.45
C CYS A 40 -9.31 12.69 9.87
N PHE A 41 -9.00 12.44 11.15
CA PHE A 41 -8.83 11.10 11.70
C PHE A 41 -10.09 10.57 12.40
N ASN A 42 -11.24 11.23 12.22
CA ASN A 42 -12.49 10.83 12.83
C ASN A 42 -13.62 10.92 11.79
N PRO A 43 -14.00 9.81 11.16
CA PRO A 43 -15.06 9.82 10.14
C PRO A 43 -16.43 10.17 10.75
N GLY A 44 -16.64 9.90 12.04
CA GLY A 44 -17.90 10.21 12.72
C GLY A 44 -18.27 11.69 12.72
N VAL A 45 -17.29 12.60 12.68
CA VAL A 45 -17.55 14.07 12.57
C VAL A 45 -18.33 14.40 11.29
N ALA A 46 -18.01 13.74 10.17
CA ALA A 46 -18.72 13.94 8.91
C ALA A 46 -20.11 13.29 8.93
N LEU A 47 -20.25 12.15 9.60
CA LEU A 47 -21.50 11.38 9.65
C LEU A 47 -22.54 11.95 10.61
N GLU A 48 -22.11 12.63 11.69
CA GLU A 48 -22.99 13.42 12.57
C GLU A 48 -23.78 14.47 11.76
N GLU A 49 -23.23 14.95 10.66
CA GLU A 49 -23.88 15.91 9.76
C GLU A 49 -25.14 15.34 9.10
N PHE A 50 -25.22 14.02 8.91
CA PHE A 50 -26.43 13.39 8.38
C PHE A 50 -27.60 13.48 9.36
N ALA A 51 -27.33 13.32 10.66
CA ALA A 51 -28.35 13.52 11.69
C ALA A 51 -28.83 14.97 11.73
N LYS A 52 -27.89 15.95 11.64
CA LYS A 52 -28.23 17.38 11.61
C LYS A 52 -29.06 17.77 10.39
N ASN A 53 -28.75 17.20 9.23
CA ASN A 53 -29.46 17.46 7.98
C ASN A 53 -30.74 16.62 7.80
N ARG A 54 -31.16 15.87 8.84
CA ARG A 54 -32.40 15.08 8.84
C ARG A 54 -32.49 14.08 7.69
N VAL A 55 -31.38 13.40 7.39
CA VAL A 55 -31.38 12.27 6.45
C VAL A 55 -32.39 11.23 6.94
N GLY A 56 -33.31 10.81 6.06
CA GLY A 56 -34.42 9.94 6.44
C GLY A 56 -34.01 8.51 6.82
N SER A 57 -33.03 7.95 6.10
CA SER A 57 -32.51 6.60 6.38
C SER A 57 -31.09 6.44 5.86
N ILE A 58 -30.24 5.74 6.61
CA ILE A 58 -28.90 5.33 6.20
C ILE A 58 -28.87 3.80 6.25
N ILE A 59 -28.52 3.19 5.12
CA ILE A 59 -28.36 1.73 5.01
C ILE A 59 -26.90 1.49 4.63
N LEU A 60 -26.19 0.76 5.48
CA LEU A 60 -24.81 0.38 5.23
C LEU A 60 -24.73 -1.13 4.99
N THR A 61 -24.04 -1.53 3.93
CA THR A 61 -23.86 -2.93 3.57
C THR A 61 -22.41 -3.19 3.17
N SER A 62 -21.87 -4.32 3.62
CA SER A 62 -20.54 -4.82 3.24
C SER A 62 -20.46 -6.31 3.53
N GLY A 63 -19.66 -7.04 2.74
CA GLY A 63 -19.40 -8.46 2.98
C GLY A 63 -18.41 -8.74 4.12
N THR A 64 -17.77 -7.71 4.68
CA THR A 64 -16.70 -7.86 5.68
C THR A 64 -16.89 -6.96 6.91
N LEU A 65 -18.10 -6.41 7.13
CA LEU A 65 -18.39 -5.60 8.30
C LEU A 65 -18.55 -6.49 9.53
N SER A 66 -17.43 -6.73 10.20
CA SER A 66 -17.37 -7.42 11.49
C SER A 66 -16.09 -7.00 12.23
N PRO A 67 -16.13 -6.75 13.56
CA PRO A 67 -17.32 -6.70 14.42
C PRO A 67 -18.10 -5.38 14.29
N MET A 68 -19.43 -5.43 14.27
CA MET A 68 -20.28 -4.24 14.05
C MET A 68 -20.17 -3.17 15.14
N ASP A 69 -19.93 -3.57 16.40
CA ASP A 69 -19.89 -2.64 17.54
C ASP A 69 -18.76 -1.61 17.40
N SER A 70 -17.53 -2.08 17.13
CA SER A 70 -16.37 -1.20 16.93
C SER A 70 -16.57 -0.29 15.72
N PHE A 71 -17.22 -0.78 14.68
CA PHE A 71 -17.49 -0.01 13.47
C PHE A 71 -18.54 1.09 13.72
N ALA A 72 -19.59 0.80 14.49
CA ALA A 72 -20.59 1.79 14.89
C ALA A 72 -19.97 2.92 15.74
N GLU A 73 -19.07 2.57 16.66
CA GLU A 73 -18.34 3.53 17.49
C GLU A 73 -17.46 4.47 16.65
N GLU A 74 -16.70 3.92 15.68
CA GLU A 74 -15.82 4.71 14.80
C GLU A 74 -16.61 5.72 13.95
N LEU A 75 -17.79 5.30 13.47
CA LEU A 75 -18.68 6.15 12.69
C LEU A 75 -19.53 7.11 13.52
N ARG A 76 -19.58 6.96 14.85
CA ARG A 76 -20.50 7.70 15.73
C ARG A 76 -21.95 7.65 15.27
N LEU A 77 -22.36 6.53 14.69
CA LEU A 77 -23.72 6.28 14.24
C LEU A 77 -24.33 5.18 15.09
N ASN A 78 -25.58 5.40 15.52
CA ASN A 78 -26.36 4.35 16.17
C ASN A 78 -27.15 3.57 15.11
N PHE A 79 -26.70 2.35 14.80
CA PHE A 79 -27.42 1.45 13.90
C PHE A 79 -28.48 0.68 14.69
N ALA A 80 -29.74 1.11 14.57
CA ALA A 80 -30.86 0.45 15.26
C ALA A 80 -31.12 -0.99 14.76
N ILE A 81 -30.71 -1.29 13.53
CA ILE A 81 -30.82 -2.60 12.92
C ILE A 81 -29.43 -3.01 12.45
N CYS A 82 -28.91 -4.10 13.01
CA CYS A 82 -27.64 -4.71 12.63
C CYS A 82 -27.90 -6.16 12.22
N LEU A 83 -27.28 -6.58 11.12
CA LEU A 83 -27.35 -7.96 10.62
C LEU A 83 -25.95 -8.43 10.24
N GLU A 84 -25.42 -9.39 10.99
CA GLU A 84 -24.23 -10.14 10.62
C GLU A 84 -24.67 -11.56 10.24
N ASN A 85 -24.60 -11.87 8.95
CA ASN A 85 -24.97 -13.20 8.47
C ASN A 85 -23.83 -14.18 8.69
N PRO A 86 -24.12 -15.44 9.08
CA PRO A 86 -23.12 -16.50 9.05
C PRO A 86 -22.60 -16.71 7.63
N HIS A 87 -21.42 -17.32 7.54
CA HIS A 87 -20.80 -17.67 6.28
C HIS A 87 -21.75 -18.49 5.39
N VAL A 88 -21.88 -18.09 4.12
CA VAL A 88 -22.92 -18.62 3.20
C VAL A 88 -22.37 -19.70 2.26
N ILE A 89 -21.05 -19.84 2.14
CA ILE A 89 -20.42 -20.84 1.27
C ILE A 89 -19.98 -22.06 2.08
N SER A 90 -19.85 -23.19 1.39
CA SER A 90 -19.40 -24.46 1.95
C SER A 90 -17.88 -24.52 2.05
N ASP A 91 -17.34 -25.36 2.94
CA ASP A 91 -15.90 -25.43 3.24
C ASP A 91 -15.03 -25.81 2.03
N ASP A 92 -15.60 -26.48 1.02
CA ASP A 92 -14.94 -26.84 -0.23
C ASP A 92 -14.77 -25.63 -1.18
N GLN A 93 -15.50 -24.53 -0.93
CA GLN A 93 -15.47 -23.34 -1.78
C GLN A 93 -14.41 -22.32 -1.34
N LEU A 94 -13.83 -22.48 -0.14
CA LEU A 94 -12.83 -21.57 0.40
C LEU A 94 -11.84 -22.30 1.30
N TRP A 95 -10.55 -22.16 0.98
CA TRP A 95 -9.48 -22.53 1.90
C TRP A 95 -8.92 -21.28 2.59
N ALA A 96 -8.91 -21.30 3.92
CA ALA A 96 -8.28 -20.27 4.74
C ALA A 96 -7.24 -20.92 5.65
N GLY A 97 -5.99 -20.43 5.58
CA GLY A 97 -4.89 -20.95 6.39
C GLY A 97 -3.88 -19.85 6.71
N ILE A 98 -3.14 -20.03 7.81
CA ILE A 98 -2.11 -19.10 8.24
C ILE A 98 -0.74 -19.76 8.04
N VAL A 99 0.02 -19.28 7.06
CA VAL A 99 1.40 -19.71 6.83
C VAL A 99 2.34 -18.81 7.64
N ARG A 100 2.88 -19.35 8.74
CA ARG A 100 3.72 -18.57 9.67
C ARG A 100 5.21 -18.63 9.35
N VAL A 101 5.65 -19.66 8.64
CA VAL A 101 7.06 -19.93 8.34
C VAL A 101 7.21 -20.28 6.87
N GLY A 102 8.31 -19.81 6.27
CA GLY A 102 8.69 -20.19 4.92
C GLY A 102 9.43 -21.54 4.88
N PRO A 103 9.74 -22.05 3.68
CA PRO A 103 10.37 -23.37 3.49
C PRO A 103 11.73 -23.55 4.17
N THR A 104 12.42 -22.46 4.55
CA THR A 104 13.69 -22.55 5.30
C THR A 104 13.50 -22.31 6.81
N GLY A 105 12.27 -22.36 7.31
CA GLY A 105 11.94 -22.09 8.72
C GLY A 105 11.92 -20.62 9.11
N HIS A 106 12.09 -19.69 8.16
CA HIS A 106 12.10 -18.26 8.44
C HIS A 106 10.68 -17.74 8.69
N ALA A 107 10.48 -16.91 9.72
CA ALA A 107 9.16 -16.39 10.07
C ALA A 107 8.61 -15.39 9.03
N LEU A 108 7.33 -15.54 8.69
CA LEU A 108 6.62 -14.69 7.73
C LEU A 108 5.75 -13.64 8.44
N ASN A 109 6.36 -12.60 9.01
CA ASN A 109 5.66 -11.55 9.79
C ASN A 109 5.88 -10.11 9.30
N SER A 110 6.70 -9.90 8.26
CA SER A 110 6.90 -8.62 7.54
C SER A 110 7.04 -7.32 8.36
N PRO A 111 7.72 -7.26 9.52
CA PRO A 111 7.84 -6.01 10.24
C PRO A 111 8.72 -5.02 9.47
N TYR A 112 8.47 -3.72 9.65
CA TYR A 112 9.16 -2.65 8.92
C TYR A 112 10.69 -2.80 8.90
N LYS A 113 11.29 -3.24 10.02
CA LYS A 113 12.74 -3.39 10.18
C LYS A 113 13.35 -4.52 9.35
N THR A 114 12.59 -5.58 9.04
CA THR A 114 13.12 -6.81 8.43
C THR A 114 12.54 -7.14 7.06
N ARG A 115 11.45 -6.46 6.63
CA ARG A 115 10.81 -6.69 5.32
C ARG A 115 11.75 -6.49 4.11
N GLY A 116 12.84 -5.74 4.30
CA GLY A 116 13.86 -5.47 3.27
C GLY A 116 14.97 -6.52 3.21
N TYR A 117 15.02 -7.48 4.15
CA TYR A 117 16.07 -8.49 4.15
C TYR A 117 15.86 -9.48 3.01
N VAL A 118 16.94 -9.74 2.27
CA VAL A 118 16.93 -10.64 1.12
C VAL A 118 16.48 -12.05 1.52
N GLU A 119 16.86 -12.51 2.71
CA GLU A 119 16.46 -13.81 3.24
C GLU A 119 14.94 -13.92 3.44
N TYR A 120 14.33 -12.86 4.00
CA TYR A 120 12.88 -12.78 4.18
C TYR A 120 12.17 -12.77 2.83
N GLN A 121 12.60 -11.92 1.90
CA GLN A 121 12.02 -11.82 0.55
C GLN A 121 12.14 -13.13 -0.22
N ARG A 122 13.28 -13.81 -0.10
CA ARG A 122 13.51 -15.12 -0.72
C ARG A 122 12.60 -16.18 -0.09
N ASN A 123 12.43 -16.22 1.22
CA ASN A 123 11.53 -17.14 1.88
C ASN A 123 10.06 -16.90 1.49
N LEU A 124 9.64 -15.65 1.48
CA LEU A 124 8.31 -15.27 1.01
C LEU A 124 8.08 -15.68 -0.45
N GLY A 125 9.04 -15.36 -1.34
CA GLY A 125 8.99 -15.75 -2.74
C GLY A 125 8.95 -17.26 -2.94
N ASN A 126 9.75 -18.01 -2.19
CA ASN A 126 9.73 -19.48 -2.21
C ASN A 126 8.39 -20.04 -1.68
N SER A 127 7.75 -19.38 -0.72
CA SER A 127 6.47 -19.81 -0.18
C SER A 127 5.32 -19.70 -1.19
N ILE A 128 5.45 -18.78 -2.16
CA ILE A 128 4.47 -18.56 -3.24
C ILE A 128 4.83 -19.39 -4.48
N GLY A 129 6.12 -19.41 -4.84
CA GLY A 129 6.61 -19.95 -6.10
C GLY A 129 6.92 -21.45 -6.09
N LYS A 130 7.06 -22.08 -4.92
CA LYS A 130 7.27 -23.54 -4.82
C LYS A 130 5.99 -24.23 -4.39
N ASN A 131 5.67 -25.33 -5.05
CA ASN A 131 4.63 -26.30 -4.68
C ASN A 131 4.86 -26.99 -3.31
N ASP A 132 5.78 -26.51 -2.49
CA ASP A 132 6.21 -27.15 -1.24
C ASP A 132 5.27 -26.79 -0.08
N VAL A 133 4.68 -25.58 -0.06
CA VAL A 133 3.89 -25.10 1.09
C VAL A 133 2.55 -25.83 1.24
N CYS A 134 1.90 -26.23 0.13
CA CYS A 134 0.62 -26.93 0.19
C CYS A 134 0.73 -28.40 0.64
N ASN A 135 1.92 -29.00 0.59
CA ASN A 135 2.12 -30.40 0.99
C ASN A 135 2.33 -30.57 2.51
N GLU A 136 2.79 -29.53 3.22
CA GLU A 136 3.02 -29.57 4.67
C GLU A 136 1.77 -29.27 5.51
N LEU A 137 0.70 -28.75 4.89
CA LEU A 137 -0.54 -28.36 5.58
C LEU A 137 -1.62 -29.46 5.62
N ASN A 138 -1.30 -30.69 5.17
CA ASN A 138 -2.18 -31.86 5.21
C ASN A 138 -1.96 -32.77 6.44
N HIS A 139 -1.44 -32.23 7.55
CA HIS A 139 -1.34 -32.93 8.84
C HIS A 139 -2.14 -32.22 9.93
#